data_AF-A0A7S0SCL2-F1
#
_entry.id   AF-A0A7S0SCL2-F1
#
_cell.length_a   1.000
_cell.length_b   1.000
_cell.length_c   1.000
_cell.angle_alpha   90.00
_cell.angle_beta   90.00
_cell.angle_gamma   90.00
#
_symmetry.space_group_name_H-M   'P 1'
#
loop_
_entity.id
_entity.type
_entity.pdbx_description
1 polymer ?
#
loop_
_entity_poly.entity_id
_entity_poly.type
_entity_poly.pdbx_seq_one_letter_code
_entity_poly.pdbx_strand_id
1 'polypeptide(L)'
;AGATSFESCAVRVKPHTDPTDITILAFEEGPNGLQVLPDGCPDWIDVAHVPGSLLVNLGDVLRFWTNDTWRSTRHRVVLQGSHTGVDDGGDRMSLIFFHMPNYDAVIDCADIGAAVVSADRPRRFPAFRSGERSHFAQLVRNERGLPDRQTLKADNSRGD
;
A
#
# COMPACT_ATOMS: atom_id res chain seq x y z
N ALA A 1 3.31 -24.01 26.09
CA ALA A 1 1.87 -24.06 25.81
C ALA A 1 1.45 -22.71 25.27
N GLY A 2 0.74 -22.68 24.14
CA GLY A 2 0.10 -21.46 23.60
C GLY A 2 0.88 -20.70 22.52
N ALA A 3 1.28 -21.35 21.43
CA ALA A 3 1.43 -20.62 20.18
C ALA A 3 0.01 -20.26 19.73
N THR A 4 -0.40 -19.00 19.88
CA THR A 4 -1.58 -18.48 19.19
C THR A 4 -1.22 -18.39 17.71
N SER A 5 -1.36 -19.49 17.00
CA SER A 5 -1.44 -19.48 15.54
C SER A 5 -2.72 -18.72 15.20
N PHE A 6 -2.59 -17.43 14.88
CA PHE A 6 -3.64 -16.74 14.15
C PHE A 6 -3.80 -17.51 12.85
N GLU A 7 -4.93 -18.22 12.74
CA GLU A 7 -5.36 -18.87 11.52
C GLU A 7 -5.21 -17.90 10.35
N SER A 8 -4.66 -18.38 9.24
CA SER A 8 -4.47 -17.58 8.04
C SER A 8 -5.83 -17.14 7.53
N CYS A 9 -6.23 -15.93 7.92
CA CYS A 9 -7.37 -15.25 7.37
C CYS A 9 -7.22 -15.26 5.84
N ALA A 10 -8.18 -15.85 5.15
CA ALA A 10 -8.20 -15.87 3.70
C ALA A 10 -8.28 -14.44 3.16
N VAL A 11 -7.35 -14.08 2.26
CA VAL A 11 -7.21 -12.72 1.73
C VAL A 11 -7.79 -12.61 0.33
N ARG A 12 -8.63 -11.59 0.08
CA ARG A 12 -9.05 -11.17 -1.27
C ARG A 12 -7.91 -10.44 -1.99
N VAL A 13 -7.21 -9.56 -1.25
CA VAL A 13 -6.03 -8.83 -1.72
C VAL A 13 -4.92 -8.98 -0.68
N LYS A 14 -3.76 -9.48 -1.11
CA LYS A 14 -2.61 -9.71 -0.25
C LYS A 14 -2.10 -8.39 0.36
N PRO A 15 -1.43 -8.44 1.52
CA PRO A 15 -0.74 -7.29 2.07
C PRO A 15 0.24 -6.66 1.08
N HIS A 16 0.07 -5.37 0.82
CA HIS A 16 0.90 -4.61 -0.12
C HIS A 16 0.92 -3.11 0.19
N THR A 17 1.70 -2.38 -0.59
CA THR A 17 1.66 -0.93 -0.74
C THR A 17 1.42 -0.57 -2.20
N ASP A 18 0.78 0.57 -2.44
CA ASP A 18 0.51 1.01 -3.80
C ASP A 18 1.79 1.55 -4.46
N PRO A 19 2.12 1.14 -5.69
CA PRO A 19 3.32 1.62 -6.39
C PRO A 19 3.17 3.06 -6.91
N THR A 20 1.98 3.65 -6.77
CA THR A 20 1.56 4.93 -7.32
C THR A 20 1.84 6.10 -6.38
N ASP A 21 1.33 7.31 -6.68
CA ASP A 21 1.40 8.44 -5.76
C ASP A 21 0.11 8.61 -4.93
N ILE A 22 -1.06 8.56 -5.57
CA ILE A 22 -2.37 8.70 -4.92
C ILE A 22 -3.31 7.61 -5.44
N THR A 23 -4.00 6.96 -4.51
CA THR A 23 -5.09 6.03 -4.78
C THR A 23 -6.38 6.60 -4.20
N ILE A 24 -7.44 6.62 -5.01
CA ILE A 24 -8.78 7.04 -4.61
C ILE A 24 -9.70 5.82 -4.74
N LEU A 25 -10.37 5.48 -3.66
CA LEU A 25 -11.15 4.25 -3.54
C LEU A 25 -12.58 4.60 -3.11
N ALA A 26 -13.55 4.14 -3.89
CA ALA A 26 -14.94 4.00 -3.49
C ALA A 26 -15.23 2.52 -3.23
N PHE A 27 -15.89 2.22 -2.11
CA PHE A 27 -16.28 0.86 -1.73
C PHE A 27 -17.63 0.91 -1.03
N GLU A 28 -18.36 -0.21 -1.06
CA GLU A 28 -19.72 -0.31 -0.56
C GLU A 28 -19.82 -0.06 0.94
N GLU A 29 -21.02 0.20 1.45
CA GLU A 29 -21.27 0.26 2.88
C GLU A 29 -21.20 -1.14 3.50
N GLY A 30 -20.78 -1.22 4.76
CA GLY A 30 -20.72 -2.46 5.50
C GLY A 30 -19.29 -2.93 5.72
N PRO A 31 -19.12 -4.15 6.23
CA PRO A 31 -17.81 -4.62 6.59
C PRO A 31 -17.15 -5.17 5.30
N ASN A 32 -16.08 -4.49 4.86
CA ASN A 32 -15.52 -4.65 3.52
C ASN A 32 -14.16 -5.36 3.48
N GLY A 33 -13.69 -5.81 4.65
CA GLY A 33 -12.41 -6.48 4.83
C GLY A 33 -11.18 -5.62 4.52
N LEU A 34 -11.33 -4.34 4.17
CA LEU A 34 -10.20 -3.44 3.97
C LEU A 34 -9.52 -3.17 5.32
N GLN A 35 -8.25 -3.50 5.39
CA GLN A 35 -7.42 -3.30 6.57
C GLN A 35 -6.14 -2.57 6.23
N VAL A 36 -5.68 -1.72 7.17
CA VAL A 36 -4.42 -0.98 7.08
C VAL A 36 -3.49 -1.36 8.23
N LEU A 37 -2.18 -1.28 8.00
CA LEU A 37 -1.15 -1.48 9.01
C LEU A 37 -0.21 -0.25 9.02
N PRO A 38 -0.49 0.76 9.86
CA PRO A 38 0.39 1.90 10.02
C PRO A 38 1.76 1.48 10.57
N ASP A 39 2.78 2.28 10.29
CA ASP A 39 4.14 2.02 10.76
C ASP A 39 4.22 2.10 12.30
N GLY A 40 4.79 1.07 12.92
CA GLY A 40 4.86 0.94 14.38
C GLY A 40 3.61 0.34 15.06
N CYS A 41 2.53 0.09 14.31
CA CYS A 41 1.36 -0.62 14.84
C CYS A 41 1.61 -2.15 14.89
N PRO A 42 1.18 -2.84 15.96
CA PRO A 42 1.33 -4.29 16.07
C PRO A 42 0.30 -5.06 15.21
N ASP A 43 -0.87 -4.46 14.98
CA ASP A 43 -2.04 -5.14 14.43
C ASP A 43 -2.62 -4.39 13.23
N TRP A 44 -3.26 -5.18 12.35
CA TRP A 44 -4.06 -4.67 11.25
C TRP A 44 -5.33 -4.00 11.79
N ILE A 45 -5.68 -2.86 11.20
CA ILE A 45 -6.82 -2.02 11.62
C ILE A 45 -7.86 -2.05 10.51
N ASP A 46 -9.11 -2.40 10.84
CA ASP A 46 -10.23 -2.32 9.93
C ASP A 46 -10.54 -0.87 9.54
N VAL A 47 -10.75 -0.65 8.25
CA VAL A 47 -11.15 0.65 7.72
C VAL A 47 -12.68 0.72 7.69
N ALA A 48 -13.24 1.61 8.50
CA ALA A 48 -14.67 1.87 8.49
C ALA A 48 -15.10 2.59 7.20
N HIS A 49 -16.24 2.18 6.65
CA HIS A 49 -16.90 2.94 5.59
C HIS A 49 -17.51 4.21 6.17
N VAL A 50 -17.29 5.35 5.51
CA VAL A 50 -17.93 6.63 5.85
C VAL A 50 -18.88 7.02 4.71
N PRO A 51 -20.20 7.13 4.96
CA PRO A 51 -21.18 7.46 3.93
C PRO A 51 -20.84 8.74 3.17
N GLY A 52 -20.94 8.69 1.84
CA GLY A 52 -20.68 9.84 0.96
C GLY A 52 -19.20 10.22 0.85
N SER A 53 -18.28 9.36 1.28
CA SER A 53 -16.84 9.62 1.24
C SER A 53 -16.12 8.79 0.18
N LEU A 54 -14.93 9.25 -0.18
CA LEU A 54 -13.93 8.47 -0.90
C LEU A 54 -12.74 8.27 0.03
N LEU A 55 -12.21 7.05 0.07
CA LEU A 55 -10.94 6.81 0.74
C LEU A 55 -9.80 7.26 -0.17
N VAL A 56 -8.84 7.98 0.41
CA VAL A 56 -7.63 8.37 -0.27
C VAL A 56 -6.44 7.84 0.51
N ASN A 57 -5.56 7.10 -0.16
CA ASN A 57 -4.27 6.70 0.40
C ASN A 57 -3.12 7.13 -0.50
N LEU A 58 -1.96 7.29 0.14
CA LEU A 58 -0.73 7.65 -0.54
C LEU A 58 0.03 6.38 -0.92
N GLY A 59 0.67 6.40 -2.07
CA GLY A 59 1.50 5.31 -2.56
C GLY A 59 3.00 5.58 -2.45
N ASP A 60 3.79 4.62 -2.91
CA ASP A 60 5.22 4.57 -2.77
C ASP A 60 5.93 5.71 -3.51
N VAL A 61 5.44 6.15 -4.67
CA VAL A 61 6.03 7.28 -5.41
C VAL A 61 6.04 8.54 -4.55
N LEU A 62 4.94 8.84 -3.87
CA LEU A 62 4.86 10.03 -3.02
C LEU A 62 5.68 9.89 -1.74
N ARG A 63 5.79 8.68 -1.20
CA ARG A 63 6.73 8.36 -0.11
C ARG A 63 8.17 8.63 -0.54
N PHE A 64 8.59 8.20 -1.73
CA PHE A 64 9.93 8.46 -2.25
C PHE A 64 10.16 9.96 -2.49
N TRP A 65 9.20 10.63 -3.11
CA TRP A 65 9.28 12.05 -3.44
C TRP A 65 9.40 12.93 -2.18
N THR A 66 8.65 12.61 -1.13
CA THR A 66 8.68 13.34 0.15
C THR A 66 9.81 12.91 1.10
N ASN A 67 10.80 12.16 0.61
CA ASN A 67 11.90 11.60 1.40
C ASN A 67 11.40 10.83 2.65
N ASP A 68 10.32 10.06 2.52
CA ASP A 68 9.66 9.29 3.58
C ASP A 68 9.01 10.15 4.68
N THR A 69 8.70 11.41 4.39
CA THR A 69 7.92 12.27 5.30
C THR A 69 6.45 11.90 5.25
N TRP A 70 5.93 11.60 4.05
CA TRP A 70 4.60 11.04 3.86
C TRP A 70 4.69 9.52 3.71
N ARG A 71 3.70 8.82 4.27
CA ARG A 71 3.72 7.36 4.41
C ARG A 71 2.84 6.71 3.36
N SER A 72 3.39 5.72 2.67
CA SER A 72 2.63 4.79 1.82
C SER A 72 2.09 3.67 2.71
N THR A 73 0.85 3.70 3.15
CA THR A 73 0.41 2.79 4.23
C THR A 73 0.17 1.37 3.71
N ARG A 74 0.67 0.38 4.45
CA ARG A 74 0.44 -1.04 4.15
C ARG A 74 -1.04 -1.36 4.28
N HIS A 75 -1.59 -2.07 3.31
CA HIS A 75 -3.00 -2.40 3.31
C HIS A 75 -3.27 -3.79 2.70
N ARG A 76 -4.41 -4.38 3.05
CA ARG A 76 -4.88 -5.68 2.55
C ARG A 76 -6.40 -5.69 2.49
N VAL A 77 -6.96 -6.69 1.80
CA VAL A 77 -8.40 -6.96 1.84
C VAL A 77 -8.62 -8.42 2.25
N VAL A 78 -9.34 -8.63 3.34
CA VAL A 78 -9.65 -9.95 3.89
C VAL A 78 -11.05 -10.43 3.52
N LEU A 79 -11.27 -11.74 3.50
CA LEU A 79 -12.62 -12.31 3.49
C LEU A 79 -13.29 -12.06 4.85
N GLN A 80 -14.55 -11.67 4.80
CA GLN A 80 -15.39 -11.60 6.00
C GLN A 80 -15.61 -13.00 6.56
N GLY A 81 -15.57 -13.15 7.89
CA GLY A 81 -15.75 -14.44 8.55
C GLY A 81 -14.47 -15.10 9.06
N SER A 82 -13.28 -14.63 8.69
CA SER A 82 -12.02 -15.21 9.18
C SER A 82 -11.75 -15.03 10.68
N HIS A 83 -12.53 -14.19 11.35
CA HIS A 83 -12.45 -13.98 12.81
C HIS A 83 -13.71 -14.47 13.55
N THR A 84 -14.78 -14.84 12.83
CA THR A 84 -16.10 -15.19 13.40
C THR A 84 -16.66 -16.52 12.90
N GLY A 85 -15.98 -17.21 11.98
CA GLY A 85 -16.38 -18.52 11.45
C GLY A 85 -17.61 -18.50 10.53
N VAL A 86 -18.14 -17.33 10.19
CA VAL A 86 -19.29 -17.17 9.30
C VAL A 86 -18.83 -16.49 8.01
N ASP A 87 -18.68 -17.28 6.97
CA ASP A 87 -18.54 -16.81 5.59
C ASP A 87 -19.89 -16.22 5.17
N ASP A 88 -20.00 -14.90 5.05
CA ASP A 88 -21.16 -14.34 4.36
C ASP A 88 -20.97 -14.39 2.84
N GLY A 89 -19.74 -14.69 2.37
CA GLY A 89 -19.41 -14.95 0.98
C GLY A 89 -19.84 -13.87 -0.01
N GLY A 90 -20.24 -12.69 0.48
CA GLY A 90 -20.92 -11.69 -0.32
C GLY A 90 -20.04 -11.19 -1.45
N ASP A 91 -20.68 -10.85 -2.57
CA ASP A 91 -20.04 -10.03 -3.58
C ASP A 91 -19.72 -8.68 -2.95
N ARG A 92 -18.49 -8.22 -3.18
CA ARG A 92 -18.01 -6.90 -2.76
C ARG A 92 -17.53 -6.16 -3.98
N MET A 93 -18.06 -4.97 -4.20
CA MET A 93 -17.60 -4.09 -5.27
C MET A 93 -16.77 -2.92 -4.71
N SER A 94 -15.71 -2.58 -5.43
CA SER A 94 -14.98 -1.33 -5.22
C SER A 94 -14.54 -0.74 -6.53
N LEU A 95 -14.59 0.59 -6.63
CA LEU A 95 -14.01 1.35 -7.72
C LEU A 95 -12.71 1.98 -7.23
N ILE A 96 -11.62 1.67 -7.92
CA ILE A 96 -10.29 2.16 -7.56
C ILE A 96 -9.75 3.01 -8.71
N PHE A 97 -9.31 4.21 -8.38
CA PHE A 97 -8.59 5.10 -9.28
C PHE A 97 -7.15 5.27 -8.78
N PHE A 98 -6.21 4.88 -9.64
CA PHE A 98 -4.79 5.02 -9.41
C PHE A 98 -4.27 6.21 -10.20
N HIS A 99 -3.84 7.26 -9.50
CA HIS A 99 -3.07 8.34 -10.11
C HIS A 99 -1.60 7.94 -10.13
N MET A 100 -0.84 8.40 -11.13
CA MET A 100 0.62 8.27 -11.11
C MET A 100 1.22 9.43 -11.92
N PRO A 101 2.41 9.94 -11.58
CA PRO A 101 3.07 10.92 -12.42
C PRO A 101 3.36 10.33 -13.80
N ASN A 102 3.47 11.20 -14.81
CA ASN A 102 3.88 10.82 -16.16
C ASN A 102 5.12 9.90 -16.10
N TYR A 103 5.18 8.90 -16.99
CA TYR A 103 6.20 7.85 -16.90
C TYR A 103 7.64 8.38 -17.00
N ASP A 104 7.84 9.50 -17.68
CA ASP A 104 9.12 10.20 -17.83
C ASP A 104 9.42 11.21 -16.72
N ALA A 105 8.46 11.51 -15.83
CA ALA A 105 8.67 12.38 -14.69
C ALA A 105 9.75 11.78 -13.77
N VAL A 106 10.72 12.61 -13.40
CA VAL A 106 11.78 12.23 -12.46
C VAL A 106 11.27 12.45 -11.04
N ILE A 107 11.36 11.42 -10.22
CA ILE A 107 11.00 11.47 -8.80
C ILE A 107 12.29 11.74 -8.01
N ASP A 108 12.45 12.99 -7.56
CA ASP A 108 13.56 13.41 -6.71
C ASP A 108 13.08 14.27 -5.55
N CYS A 109 13.39 13.86 -4.32
CA CYS A 109 13.05 14.65 -3.14
C CYS A 109 13.80 15.98 -3.05
N ALA A 110 14.89 16.14 -3.80
CA ALA A 110 15.57 17.43 -3.96
C ALA A 110 14.65 18.51 -4.57
N ASP A 111 13.67 18.12 -5.40
CA ASP A 111 12.72 19.05 -6.03
C ASP A 111 11.76 19.71 -5.02
N ILE A 112 11.53 19.05 -3.88
CA ILE A 112 10.74 19.61 -2.77
C ILE A 112 11.62 20.52 -1.88
N GLY A 113 12.94 20.31 -1.89
CA GLY A 113 13.92 21.14 -1.20
C GLY A 113 13.95 20.93 0.32
N ALA A 114 14.24 22.03 1.04
CA ALA A 114 14.57 22.01 2.47
C ALA A 114 13.48 21.43 3.39
N ALA A 115 12.23 21.36 2.92
CA ALA A 115 11.13 20.78 3.69
C ALA A 115 11.28 19.27 3.92
N VAL A 116 11.99 18.55 3.05
CA VAL A 116 12.15 17.09 3.14
C VAL A 116 13.60 16.63 2.99
N VAL A 117 14.51 17.50 2.55
CA VAL A 117 15.97 17.23 2.47
C VAL A 117 16.75 18.36 3.12
N SER A 118 17.59 18.01 4.08
CA SER A 118 18.45 18.96 4.81
C SER A 118 19.73 18.27 5.27
N ALA A 119 20.63 19.01 5.93
CA ALA A 119 21.87 18.43 6.46
C ALA A 119 21.61 17.36 7.53
N ASP A 120 20.56 17.53 8.34
CA ASP A 120 20.10 16.60 9.37
C ASP A 120 19.15 15.51 8.83
N ARG A 121 18.57 15.72 7.64
CA ARG A 121 17.74 14.75 6.93
C ARG A 121 18.25 14.56 5.50
N PRO A 122 19.35 13.81 5.30
CA PRO A 122 19.88 13.58 3.97
C PRO A 122 18.88 12.80 3.11
N ARG A 123 19.08 12.90 1.80
CA ARG A 123 18.36 12.12 0.79
C ARG A 123 18.47 10.63 1.08
N ARG A 124 17.33 9.94 1.22
CA ARG A 124 17.28 8.50 1.51
C ARG A 124 17.20 7.60 0.29
N PHE A 125 16.73 8.13 -0.84
CA PHE A 125 16.43 7.35 -2.04
C PHE A 125 17.06 7.99 -3.28
N PRO A 126 17.66 7.22 -4.20
CA PRO A 126 18.14 7.74 -5.47
C PRO A 126 16.98 8.21 -6.36
N ALA A 127 17.28 9.08 -7.32
CA ALA A 127 16.29 9.56 -8.30
C ALA A 127 15.94 8.41 -9.23
N PHE A 128 14.69 8.38 -9.70
CA PHE A 128 14.23 7.43 -10.70
C PHE A 128 13.12 8.05 -11.54
N ARG A 129 12.90 7.56 -12.77
CA ARG A 129 11.71 7.93 -13.53
C ARG A 129 10.51 7.15 -13.02
N SER A 130 9.35 7.81 -12.88
CA SER A 130 8.08 7.20 -12.44
C SER A 130 7.80 5.85 -13.13
N GLY A 131 8.00 5.78 -14.45
CA GLY A 131 7.77 4.59 -15.26
C GLY A 131 8.60 3.36 -14.84
N GLU A 132 9.77 3.55 -14.24
CA GLU A 132 10.65 2.46 -13.76
C GLU A 132 10.08 1.70 -12.54
N ARG A 133 9.11 2.32 -11.86
CA ARG A 133 8.40 1.73 -10.71
C ARG A 133 6.90 1.53 -10.98
N SER A 134 6.47 1.68 -12.22
CA SER A 134 5.09 1.39 -12.63
C SER A 134 4.72 -0.09 -12.42
N HIS A 135 3.41 -0.39 -12.39
CA HIS A 135 2.91 -1.75 -12.36
C HIS A 135 3.45 -2.60 -13.53
N PHE A 136 3.53 -2.03 -14.75
CA PHE A 136 4.11 -2.73 -15.91
C PHE A 136 5.59 -3.05 -15.73
N ALA A 137 6.38 -2.12 -15.17
CA ALA A 137 7.76 -2.40 -14.82
C ALA A 137 7.88 -3.52 -13.77
N GLN A 138 6.91 -3.63 -12.86
CA GLN A 138 6.86 -4.73 -11.90
C GLN A 138 6.57 -6.07 -12.57
N LEU A 139 5.68 -6.13 -13.56
CA LEU A 139 5.41 -7.36 -14.32
C LEU A 139 6.69 -7.89 -14.99
N VAL A 140 7.45 -7.01 -15.66
CA VAL A 140 8.72 -7.37 -16.29
C VAL A 140 9.76 -7.86 -15.28
N ARG A 141 9.77 -7.32 -14.06
CA ARG A 141 10.64 -7.81 -12.98
C ARG A 141 10.24 -9.21 -12.52
N ASN A 142 8.95 -9.46 -12.37
CA ASN A 142 8.42 -10.76 -11.95
C ASN A 142 8.78 -11.86 -12.97
N GLU A 143 8.70 -11.57 -14.27
CA GLU A 143 9.13 -12.48 -15.34
C GLU A 143 10.63 -12.85 -15.24
N ARG A 144 11.44 -11.97 -14.67
CA ARG A 144 12.87 -12.19 -14.42
C ARG A 144 13.17 -12.86 -13.07
N GLY A 145 12.14 -13.29 -12.34
CA GLY A 145 12.27 -13.90 -11.02
C GLY A 145 12.75 -12.92 -9.93
N LEU A 146 12.62 -11.61 -10.17
CA LEU A 146 12.99 -10.60 -9.18
C LEU A 146 11.84 -10.39 -8.17
N PRO A 147 12.14 -10.01 -6.92
CA PRO A 147 11.12 -9.76 -5.91
C PRO A 147 10.11 -8.68 -6.32
N ASP A 148 8.85 -8.91 -5.95
CA ASP A 148 7.76 -7.95 -6.10
C ASP A 148 7.90 -6.82 -5.08
N ARG A 149 7.96 -5.58 -5.56
CA ARG A 149 8.13 -4.40 -4.71
C ARG A 149 6.85 -3.99 -3.99
N GLN A 150 5.69 -4.41 -4.50
CA GLN A 150 4.38 -4.04 -3.97
C GLN A 150 4.00 -4.96 -2.82
N THR A 151 4.26 -6.26 -2.94
CA THR A 151 3.91 -7.23 -1.90
C THR A 151 4.83 -7.15 -0.69
N LEU A 152 4.26 -7.28 0.51
CA LEU A 152 5.05 -7.31 1.73
C LEU A 152 5.76 -8.65 1.93
N LYS A 153 6.90 -8.61 2.65
CA LYS A 153 7.58 -9.80 3.18
C LYS A 153 6.69 -10.48 4.23
N ALA A 154 7.04 -11.71 4.61
CA ALA A 154 6.23 -12.51 5.54
C ALA A 154 6.02 -11.86 6.93
N ASP A 155 6.92 -10.97 7.33
CA ASP A 155 6.86 -10.17 8.56
C ASP A 155 6.10 -8.84 8.39
N ASN A 156 5.38 -8.66 7.28
CA ASN A 156 4.74 -7.42 6.85
C ASN A 156 5.70 -6.23 6.64
N SER A 157 7.01 -6.47 6.54
CA SER A 157 7.96 -5.44 6.15
C SER A 157 7.94 -5.22 4.62
N ARG A 158 8.35 -4.02 4.19
CA ARG A 158 8.34 -3.64 2.78
C ARG A 158 9.44 -4.36 2.00
N GLY A 159 9.21 -4.58 0.71
CA GLY A 159 10.26 -4.87 -0.27
C GLY A 159 11.10 -3.61 -0.56
N ASP A 160 12.36 -3.81 -0.93
CA ASP A 160 13.35 -2.73 -1.15
C ASP A 160 13.27 -2.17 -2.60
#